data_AF-A0A380FBS2-F1
#
_entry.id   AF-A0A380FBS2-F1
#
_cell.length_a   1.000
_cell.length_b   1.000
_cell.length_c   1.000
_cell.angle_alpha   90.00
_cell.angle_beta   90.00
_cell.angle_gamma   90.00
#
_symmetry.space_group_name_H-M   'P 1'
#
loop_
_entity.id
_entity.type
_entity.pdbx_description
1 polymer ?
#
loop_
_entity_poly.entity_id
_entity_poly.type
_entity_poly.pdbx_seq_one_letter_code
_entity_poly.pdbx_strand_id
1 'polypeptide(L)'
;MEKLLLNGRVELYPFRVPMSWKSRLSLLKAGAKVRAAVIKYGKVAKQLEHEDYSVRQQRILDFMNNKTFTDFTGALPVDADAIFRPTVSRSTGEPEQISAGAGIGYFHMIWNKEGGLSQNIMGGPSTLTNTIACRLKEQIKLNAQVSEVIKNNDFVTVRYKIGDTEYTETAKYVILATPAPITQKNH
;
A
#
# COMPACT_ATOMS: atom_id res chain seq x y z
N MET A 1 15.57 -26.62 -17.66
CA MET A 1 16.72 -25.74 -17.90
C MET A 1 16.29 -24.33 -17.53
N GLU A 2 16.70 -23.82 -16.38
CA GLU A 2 16.37 -22.45 -15.94
C GLU A 2 17.23 -21.46 -16.73
N LYS A 3 16.58 -20.62 -17.54
CA LYS A 3 17.25 -19.60 -18.34
C LYS A 3 17.23 -18.28 -17.58
N LEU A 4 18.36 -17.90 -17.00
CA LEU A 4 18.52 -16.63 -16.30
C LEU A 4 18.41 -15.46 -17.29
N LEU A 5 17.42 -14.59 -17.10
CA LEU A 5 17.22 -13.37 -17.90
C LEU A 5 17.80 -12.18 -17.15
N LEU A 6 19.00 -11.73 -17.52
CA LEU A 6 19.69 -10.60 -16.88
C LEU A 6 19.45 -9.26 -17.60
N ASN A 7 18.83 -9.28 -18.78
CA ASN A 7 18.71 -8.11 -19.63
C ASN A 7 17.48 -8.16 -20.55
N GLY A 8 17.00 -6.97 -20.94
CA GLY A 8 15.92 -6.77 -21.88
C GLY A 8 14.69 -6.08 -21.28
N ARG A 9 13.81 -5.61 -22.19
CA ARG A 9 12.53 -5.01 -21.84
C ARG A 9 11.63 -6.01 -21.13
N VAL A 10 11.08 -5.63 -19.98
CA VAL A 10 10.15 -6.46 -19.18
C VAL A 10 8.93 -6.84 -20.01
N GLU A 11 8.54 -6.01 -20.97
CA GLU A 11 7.45 -6.25 -21.91
C GLU A 11 7.70 -7.46 -22.83
N LEU A 12 8.96 -7.91 -22.98
CA LEU A 12 9.33 -9.08 -23.79
C LEU A 12 9.39 -10.38 -22.99
N TYR A 13 9.15 -10.34 -21.67
CA TYR A 13 9.17 -11.52 -20.81
C TYR A 13 8.23 -12.65 -21.28
N PRO A 14 6.99 -12.38 -21.75
CA PRO A 14 6.11 -13.43 -22.26
C PRO A 14 6.73 -14.27 -23.41
N PHE A 15 7.67 -13.69 -24.15
CA PHE A 15 8.34 -14.32 -25.30
C PHE A 15 9.68 -14.95 -24.94
N ARG A 16 10.26 -14.62 -23.79
CA ARG A 16 11.60 -15.05 -23.37
C ARG A 16 11.60 -16.03 -22.21
N VAL A 17 10.56 -15.99 -21.37
CA VAL A 17 10.38 -16.93 -20.27
C VAL A 17 9.82 -18.25 -20.83
N PRO A 18 10.39 -19.40 -20.45
CA PRO A 18 9.79 -20.70 -20.78
C PRO A 18 8.43 -20.81 -20.09
N MET A 19 7.36 -20.69 -20.87
CA MET A 19 5.98 -20.65 -20.40
C MET A 19 5.09 -21.45 -21.35
N SER A 20 4.03 -22.07 -20.82
CA SER A 20 2.98 -22.63 -21.66
C SER A 20 2.27 -21.53 -22.47
N TRP A 21 1.72 -21.87 -23.65
CA TRP A 21 0.93 -20.92 -24.44
C TRP A 21 -0.29 -20.37 -23.68
N LYS A 22 -0.91 -21.19 -22.81
CA LYS A 22 -2.00 -20.76 -21.92
C LYS A 22 -1.53 -19.71 -20.91
N SER A 23 -0.37 -19.92 -20.30
CA SER A 23 0.26 -18.97 -19.38
C SER A 23 0.59 -17.66 -20.08
N ARG A 24 1.14 -17.72 -21.31
CA ARG A 24 1.44 -16.53 -22.13
C ARG A 24 0.20 -15.70 -22.44
N LEU A 25 -0.88 -16.34 -22.91
CA LEU A 25 -2.10 -15.62 -23.23
C LEU A 25 -2.73 -14.96 -21.99
N SER A 26 -2.68 -15.66 -20.85
CA SER A 26 -3.16 -15.14 -19.57
C SER A 26 -2.34 -13.94 -19.11
N LEU A 27 -1.01 -14.01 -19.23
CA LEU A 27 -0.09 -12.91 -18.93
C LEU A 27 -0.33 -11.69 -19.81
N LEU A 28 -0.50 -11.88 -21.13
CA LEU A 28 -0.79 -10.78 -22.06
C LEU A 28 -2.13 -10.11 -21.74
N LYS A 29 -3.18 -10.90 -21.49
CA LYS A 29 -4.52 -10.39 -21.14
C LYS A 29 -4.51 -9.63 -19.81
N ALA A 30 -3.89 -10.20 -18.78
CA ALA A 30 -3.78 -9.57 -17.46
C ALA A 30 -2.90 -8.30 -17.53
N GLY A 31 -1.78 -8.36 -18.23
CA GLY A 31 -0.88 -7.22 -18.42
C GLY A 31 -1.57 -6.06 -19.14
N ALA A 32 -2.35 -6.34 -20.18
CA ALA A 32 -3.14 -5.31 -20.87
C ALA A 32 -4.21 -4.69 -19.96
N LYS A 33 -4.93 -5.50 -19.18
CA LYS A 33 -5.90 -5.02 -18.18
C LYS A 33 -5.24 -4.11 -17.13
N VAL A 34 -4.14 -4.56 -16.53
CA VAL A 34 -3.38 -3.82 -15.51
C VAL A 34 -2.87 -2.51 -16.10
N ARG A 35 -2.28 -2.52 -17.31
CA ARG A 35 -1.81 -1.30 -17.97
C ARG A 35 -2.92 -0.29 -18.23
N ALA A 36 -4.07 -0.74 -18.72
CA ALA A 36 -5.23 0.13 -18.92
C ALA A 36 -5.74 0.70 -17.59
N ALA A 37 -5.77 -0.11 -16.53
CA ALA A 37 -6.19 0.33 -15.19
C ALA A 37 -5.19 1.31 -14.57
N VAL A 38 -3.88 1.14 -14.74
CA VAL A 38 -2.86 2.10 -14.26
C VAL A 38 -3.02 3.47 -14.91
N ILE A 39 -3.29 3.52 -16.22
CA ILE A 39 -3.56 4.79 -16.92
C ILE A 39 -4.79 5.48 -16.34
N LYS A 40 -5.86 4.72 -16.05
CA LYS A 40 -7.07 5.26 -15.40
C LYS A 40 -6.78 5.72 -13.98
N TYR A 41 -6.06 4.91 -13.20
CA TYR A 41 -5.65 5.24 -11.84
C TYR A 41 -4.85 6.54 -11.81
N GLY A 42 -3.91 6.75 -12.74
CA GLY A 42 -3.13 8.00 -12.78
C GLY A 42 -4.00 9.26 -12.97
N LYS A 43 -5.08 9.16 -13.76
CA LYS A 43 -6.06 10.25 -13.89
C LYS A 43 -6.84 10.46 -12.58
N VAL A 44 -7.18 9.37 -11.90
CA VAL A 44 -7.87 9.40 -10.59
C VAL A 44 -6.95 9.92 -9.48
N ALA A 45 -5.66 9.63 -9.53
CA ALA A 45 -4.70 10.07 -8.52
C ALA A 45 -4.28 11.53 -8.68
N LYS A 46 -4.49 12.13 -9.86
CA LYS A 46 -4.15 13.54 -10.12
C LYS A 46 -5.03 14.46 -9.28
N GLN A 47 -4.40 15.42 -8.60
CA GLN A 47 -5.09 16.48 -7.87
C GLN A 47 -5.84 17.39 -8.85
N LEU A 48 -7.11 17.66 -8.55
CA LEU A 48 -7.91 18.65 -9.27
C LEU A 48 -7.71 20.04 -8.65
N GLU A 49 -7.98 21.07 -9.45
CA GLU A 49 -7.91 22.46 -8.98
C GLU A 49 -8.90 22.67 -7.84
N HIS A 50 -8.43 23.24 -6.72
CA HIS A 50 -9.19 23.44 -5.48
C HIS A 50 -9.76 22.15 -4.83
N GLU A 51 -9.26 20.96 -5.18
CA GLU A 51 -9.68 19.71 -4.52
C GLU A 51 -9.11 19.61 -3.10
N ASP A 52 -9.99 19.39 -2.12
CA ASP A 52 -9.58 19.09 -0.77
C ASP A 52 -8.84 17.74 -0.70
N TYR A 53 -7.85 17.66 0.19
CA TYR A 53 -7.02 16.48 0.33
C TYR A 53 -7.84 15.23 0.71
N SER A 54 -8.83 15.36 1.59
CA SER A 54 -9.66 14.23 2.02
C SER A 54 -10.51 13.67 0.89
N VAL A 55 -11.05 14.56 0.04
CA VAL A 55 -11.84 14.20 -1.14
C VAL A 55 -10.98 13.45 -2.15
N ARG A 56 -9.77 13.94 -2.41
CA ARG A 56 -8.81 13.26 -3.29
C ARG A 56 -8.46 11.87 -2.75
N GLN A 57 -8.17 11.77 -1.45
CA GLN A 57 -7.81 10.50 -0.81
C GLN A 57 -8.96 9.49 -0.93
N GLN A 58 -10.20 9.91 -0.65
CA GLN A 58 -11.38 9.05 -0.79
C GLN A 58 -11.55 8.55 -2.23
N ARG A 59 -11.42 9.44 -3.21
CA ARG A 59 -11.51 9.10 -4.64
C ARG A 59 -10.45 8.08 -5.08
N ILE A 60 -9.24 8.15 -4.51
CA ILE A 60 -8.19 7.15 -4.74
C ILE A 60 -8.55 5.81 -4.06
N LEU A 61 -9.02 5.85 -2.82
CA LEU A 61 -9.41 4.65 -2.06
C LEU A 61 -10.61 3.93 -2.69
N ASP A 62 -11.56 4.65 -3.28
CA ASP A 62 -12.74 4.09 -3.92
C ASP A 62 -12.45 3.42 -5.27
N PHE A 63 -11.32 3.76 -5.90
CA PHE A 63 -10.97 3.23 -7.21
C PHE A 63 -10.82 1.71 -7.16
N MET A 64 -11.76 0.99 -7.80
CA MET A 64 -11.75 -0.48 -7.87
C MET A 64 -11.65 -1.17 -6.49
N ASN A 65 -12.26 -0.58 -5.46
CA ASN A 65 -12.22 -1.12 -4.10
C ASN A 65 -13.21 -2.26 -3.84
N ASN A 66 -14.07 -2.58 -4.82
CA ASN A 66 -15.17 -3.53 -4.69
C ASN A 66 -14.84 -4.96 -5.13
N LYS A 67 -13.58 -5.25 -5.46
CA LYS A 67 -13.12 -6.56 -5.92
C LYS A 67 -11.65 -6.75 -5.61
N THR A 68 -11.20 -8.00 -5.51
CA THR A 68 -9.80 -8.30 -5.27
C THR A 68 -8.95 -8.09 -6.52
N PHE A 69 -7.63 -8.00 -6.36
CA PHE A 69 -6.73 -7.93 -7.53
C PHE A 69 -6.86 -9.21 -8.39
N THR A 70 -6.99 -10.38 -7.76
CA THR A 70 -7.24 -11.66 -8.44
C THR A 70 -8.58 -11.67 -9.18
N ASP A 71 -9.65 -11.11 -8.63
CA ASP A 71 -10.94 -10.99 -9.34
C ASP A 71 -10.84 -10.09 -10.58
N PHE A 72 -9.99 -9.06 -10.52
CA PHE A 72 -9.78 -8.15 -11.62
C PHE A 72 -8.97 -8.77 -12.78
N THR A 73 -7.82 -9.36 -12.46
CA THR A 73 -6.97 -10.01 -13.46
C THR A 73 -7.62 -11.30 -13.97
N GLY A 74 -8.33 -12.00 -13.09
CA GLY A 74 -8.77 -13.39 -13.21
C GLY A 74 -7.71 -14.34 -12.66
N ALA A 75 -8.11 -15.51 -12.18
CA ALA A 75 -7.18 -16.54 -11.70
C ALA A 75 -6.11 -16.85 -12.77
N LEU A 76 -4.86 -16.53 -12.47
CA LEU A 76 -3.75 -16.68 -13.39
C LEU A 76 -3.10 -18.06 -13.22
N PRO A 77 -2.62 -18.70 -14.31
CA PRO A 77 -1.71 -19.83 -14.21
C PRO A 77 -0.47 -19.45 -13.40
N VAL A 78 0.13 -20.41 -12.68
CA VAL A 78 1.26 -20.20 -11.76
C VAL A 78 2.37 -19.35 -12.38
N ASP A 79 2.80 -19.64 -13.61
CA ASP A 79 3.87 -18.88 -14.28
C ASP A 79 3.50 -17.41 -14.52
N ALA A 80 2.23 -17.13 -14.82
CA ALA A 80 1.75 -15.77 -15.06
C ALA A 80 1.55 -15.03 -13.74
N ASP A 81 1.01 -15.71 -12.73
CA ASP A 81 0.84 -15.18 -11.38
C ASP A 81 2.17 -14.75 -10.75
N ALA A 82 3.22 -15.56 -10.93
CA ALA A 82 4.57 -15.29 -10.43
C ALA A 82 5.17 -13.97 -10.96
N ILE A 83 4.67 -13.42 -12.06
CA ILE A 83 5.09 -12.11 -12.59
C ILE A 83 4.39 -10.95 -11.86
N PHE A 84 3.13 -11.11 -11.47
CA PHE A 84 2.35 -10.04 -10.82
C PHE A 84 2.45 -10.09 -9.29
N ARG A 85 2.35 -11.27 -8.69
CA ARG A 85 2.28 -11.46 -7.23
C ARG A 85 3.39 -10.73 -6.48
N PRO A 86 4.69 -10.84 -6.84
CA PRO A 86 5.75 -10.15 -6.10
C PRO A 86 5.62 -8.63 -6.10
N THR A 87 5.05 -8.07 -7.16
CA THR A 87 4.80 -6.62 -7.21
C THR A 87 3.74 -6.23 -6.20
N VAL A 88 2.66 -7.01 -6.11
CA VAL A 88 1.51 -6.70 -5.25
C VAL A 88 1.77 -7.05 -3.77
N SER A 89 2.43 -8.17 -3.50
CA SER A 89 2.70 -8.64 -2.13
C SER A 89 3.78 -7.83 -1.41
N ARG A 90 4.65 -7.12 -2.14
CA ARG A 90 5.75 -6.35 -1.57
C ARG A 90 5.33 -5.24 -0.60
N SER A 91 4.11 -4.71 -0.71
CA SER A 91 3.70 -3.59 0.16
C SER A 91 2.23 -3.54 0.52
N THR A 92 1.35 -4.26 -0.19
CA THR A 92 -0.10 -4.14 0.01
C THR A 92 -0.77 -5.39 0.57
N GLY A 93 -0.21 -6.59 0.31
CA GLY A 93 -0.79 -7.88 0.71
C GLY A 93 -0.96 -8.85 -0.46
N GLU A 94 -1.56 -10.01 -0.22
CA GLU A 94 -1.74 -11.02 -1.28
C GLU A 94 -2.78 -10.58 -2.33
N PRO A 95 -2.58 -10.89 -3.63
CA PRO A 95 -3.52 -10.61 -4.71
C PRO A 95 -4.99 -10.98 -4.44
N GLU A 96 -5.21 -12.07 -3.71
CA GLU A 96 -6.52 -12.59 -3.34
C GLU A 96 -7.19 -11.82 -2.19
N GLN A 97 -6.44 -10.99 -1.47
CA GLN A 97 -6.89 -10.30 -0.26
C GLN A 97 -7.01 -8.79 -0.44
N ILE A 98 -6.15 -8.22 -1.28
CA ILE A 98 -6.15 -6.77 -1.49
C ILE A 98 -7.18 -6.36 -2.53
N SER A 99 -7.67 -5.13 -2.42
CA SER A 99 -8.50 -4.57 -3.49
C SER A 99 -7.69 -4.39 -4.78
N ALA A 100 -8.36 -4.52 -5.92
CA ALA A 100 -7.74 -4.28 -7.21
C ALA A 100 -7.19 -2.85 -7.30
N GLY A 101 -7.86 -1.88 -6.67
CA GLY A 101 -7.38 -0.51 -6.53
C GLY A 101 -6.00 -0.40 -5.91
N ALA A 102 -5.79 -1.03 -4.74
CA ALA A 102 -4.51 -1.02 -4.04
C ALA A 102 -3.39 -1.64 -4.89
N GLY A 103 -3.66 -2.78 -5.55
CA GLY A 103 -2.68 -3.43 -6.42
C GLY A 103 -2.33 -2.58 -7.65
N ILE A 104 -3.33 -1.98 -8.29
CA ILE A 104 -3.12 -1.06 -9.43
C ILE A 104 -2.38 0.21 -9.00
N GLY A 105 -2.67 0.75 -7.81
CA GLY A 105 -1.96 1.89 -7.25
C GLY A 105 -0.47 1.62 -7.07
N TYR A 106 -0.10 0.39 -6.70
CA TYR A 106 1.30 0.00 -6.59
C TYR A 106 1.99 -0.12 -7.95
N PHE A 107 1.33 -0.73 -8.95
CA PHE A 107 1.85 -0.72 -10.32
C PHE A 107 2.01 0.70 -10.87
N HIS A 108 1.04 1.59 -10.59
CA HIS A 108 1.14 3.00 -10.95
C HIS A 108 2.36 3.66 -10.28
N MET A 109 2.61 3.39 -9.00
CA MET A 109 3.76 3.92 -8.27
C MET A 109 5.10 3.45 -8.84
N ILE A 110 5.20 2.20 -9.29
CA ILE A 110 6.42 1.65 -9.91
C ILE A 110 6.63 2.17 -11.33
N TRP A 111 5.56 2.30 -12.11
CA TRP A 111 5.65 2.70 -13.52
C TRP A 111 5.69 4.21 -13.71
N ASN A 112 5.34 5.00 -12.70
CA ASN A 112 5.52 6.44 -12.73
C ASN A 112 7.03 6.77 -12.65
N LYS A 113 7.54 7.42 -13.69
CA LYS A 113 8.95 7.84 -13.77
C LYS A 113 9.19 9.27 -13.28
N GLU A 114 8.14 10.07 -13.18
CA GLU A 114 8.20 11.48 -12.75
C GLU A 114 8.16 11.61 -11.21
N GLY A 115 7.71 10.56 -10.52
CA GLY A 115 7.74 10.41 -9.06
C GLY A 115 7.47 8.96 -8.67
N GLY A 116 7.77 8.56 -7.42
CA GLY A 116 7.52 7.19 -6.95
C GLY A 116 8.74 6.57 -6.27
N LEU A 117 8.86 5.23 -6.36
CA LEU A 117 9.92 4.44 -5.70
C LEU A 117 11.34 4.67 -6.24
N SER A 118 11.50 5.54 -7.24
CA SER A 118 12.79 5.94 -7.81
C SER A 118 13.52 6.99 -6.96
N GLN A 119 12.86 7.56 -5.95
CA GLN A 119 13.46 8.54 -5.05
C GLN A 119 14.08 7.85 -3.84
N ASN A 120 15.30 8.25 -3.49
CA ASN A 120 16.02 7.76 -2.33
C ASN A 120 16.34 8.91 -1.38
N ILE A 121 16.30 8.65 -0.09
CA ILE A 121 16.78 9.57 0.94
C ILE A 121 18.26 9.27 1.17
N MET A 122 19.11 10.28 1.03
CA MET A 122 20.54 10.17 1.35
C MET A 122 20.70 9.81 2.83
N GLY A 123 21.44 8.74 3.12
CA GLY A 123 21.54 8.16 4.48
C GLY A 123 20.48 7.09 4.79
N GLY A 124 19.56 6.83 3.86
CA GLY A 124 18.52 5.81 3.98
C GLY A 124 17.19 6.35 4.51
N PRO A 125 16.08 5.56 4.42
CA PRO A 125 14.76 6.00 4.86
C PRO A 125 14.67 6.36 6.35
N SER A 126 15.52 5.77 7.19
CA SER A 126 15.58 6.07 8.62
C SER A 126 16.00 7.51 8.93
N THR A 127 16.74 8.17 8.03
CA THR A 127 17.11 9.58 8.19
C THR A 127 15.86 10.45 8.35
N LEU A 128 14.82 10.21 7.55
CA LEU A 128 13.57 10.99 7.65
C LEU A 128 12.88 10.78 9.00
N THR A 129 12.70 9.53 9.44
CA THR A 129 12.04 9.22 10.71
C THR A 129 12.83 9.75 11.90
N ASN A 130 14.17 9.66 11.84
CA ASN A 130 15.04 10.18 12.89
C ASN A 130 14.99 11.71 12.95
N THR A 131 14.99 12.40 11.81
CA THR A 131 14.87 13.87 11.78
C THR A 131 13.51 14.33 12.33
N ILE A 132 12.42 13.63 12.00
CA ILE A 132 11.09 13.90 12.58
C ILE A 132 11.13 13.72 14.10
N ALA A 133 11.68 12.60 14.59
CA ALA A 133 11.81 12.33 16.03
C ALA A 133 12.63 13.42 16.75
N CYS A 134 13.77 13.81 16.18
CA CYS A 134 14.62 14.89 16.72
C CYS A 134 13.92 16.26 16.78
N ARG A 135 12.93 16.51 15.91
CA ARG A 135 12.18 17.78 15.89
C ARG A 135 11.01 17.78 16.85
N LEU A 136 10.34 16.63 17.04
CA LEU A 136 9.21 16.48 17.96
C LEU A 136 9.65 16.30 19.41
N LYS A 137 10.84 15.72 19.65
CA LYS A 137 11.48 15.55 20.98
C LYS A 137 10.50 15.07 22.05
N GLU A 138 10.21 15.92 23.04
CA GLU A 138 9.39 15.65 24.23
C GLU A 138 7.92 15.42 23.92
N GLN A 139 7.47 15.73 22.70
CA GLN A 139 6.10 15.44 22.25
C GLN A 139 5.89 13.96 21.91
N ILE A 140 6.96 13.14 21.87
CA ILE A 140 6.89 11.70 21.62
C ILE A 140 7.19 10.94 22.91
N LYS A 141 6.23 10.12 23.35
CA LYS A 141 6.44 9.12 24.41
C LYS A 141 6.73 7.76 23.77
N LEU A 142 7.98 7.31 23.85
CA LEU A 142 8.37 5.96 23.43
C LEU A 142 7.99 4.93 24.52
N ASN A 143 7.87 3.66 24.12
CA ASN A 143 7.48 2.55 25.00
C ASN A 143 6.14 2.77 25.73
N ALA A 144 5.28 3.63 25.18
CA ALA A 144 3.92 3.87 25.64
C ALA A 144 2.95 2.90 24.95
N GLN A 145 2.63 1.80 25.62
CA GLN A 145 1.67 0.83 25.09
C GLN A 145 0.25 1.29 25.42
N VAL A 146 -0.48 1.76 24.40
CA VAL A 146 -1.90 2.09 24.53
C VAL A 146 -2.70 0.79 24.76
N SER A 147 -3.41 0.74 25.88
CA SER A 147 -4.29 -0.37 26.23
C SER A 147 -5.73 -0.11 25.80
N GLU A 148 -6.17 1.15 25.81
CA GLU A 148 -7.56 1.50 25.55
C GLU A 148 -7.75 2.93 25.07
N VAL A 149 -8.74 3.11 24.18
CA VAL A 149 -9.17 4.41 23.68
C VAL A 149 -10.70 4.47 23.78
N ILE A 150 -11.21 5.37 24.62
CA ILE A 150 -12.65 5.50 24.91
C ILE A 150 -13.15 6.81 24.31
N LYS A 151 -14.12 6.72 23.39
CA LYS A 151 -14.83 7.89 22.90
C LYS A 151 -15.93 8.27 23.90
N ASN A 152 -15.81 9.45 24.50
CA ASN A 152 -16.88 10.07 25.29
C ASN A 152 -17.67 11.05 24.39
N ASN A 153 -18.64 11.76 24.97
CA ASN A 153 -19.50 12.68 24.21
C ASN A 153 -18.69 13.79 23.50
N ASP A 154 -17.79 14.46 24.24
CA ASP A 154 -17.07 15.65 23.73
C ASP A 154 -15.54 15.51 23.70
N PHE A 155 -15.01 14.37 24.14
CA PHE A 155 -13.57 14.10 24.24
C PHE A 155 -13.29 12.60 24.17
N VAL A 156 -12.01 12.27 24.03
CA VAL A 156 -11.51 10.89 24.00
C VAL A 156 -10.57 10.69 25.19
N THR A 157 -10.73 9.57 25.89
CA THR A 157 -9.81 9.13 26.95
C THR A 157 -8.86 8.09 26.38
N VAL A 158 -7.56 8.23 26.62
CA VAL A 158 -6.53 7.26 26.22
C VAL A 158 -5.85 6.72 27.47
N ARG A 159 -5.89 5.40 27.64
CA ARG A 159 -5.15 4.68 28.68
C ARG A 159 -3.93 4.00 28.06
N TYR A 160 -2.77 4.20 28.68
CA TYR A 160 -1.52 3.59 28.23
C TYR A 160 -0.57 3.31 29.38
N LYS A 161 0.36 2.39 29.16
CA LYS A 161 1.38 1.98 30.13
C LYS A 161 2.77 2.36 29.63
N ILE A 162 3.64 2.85 30.52
CA ILE A 162 5.08 2.95 30.29
C ILE A 162 5.77 2.18 31.41
N GLY A 163 6.44 1.08 31.06
CA GLY A 163 6.99 0.16 32.05
C GLY A 163 5.87 -0.48 32.89
N ASP A 164 5.86 -0.21 34.20
CA ASP A 164 4.83 -0.68 35.14
C ASP A 164 3.81 0.37 35.55
N THR A 165 3.97 1.61 35.08
CA THR A 165 3.07 2.71 35.45
C THR A 165 1.99 2.90 34.40
N GLU A 166 0.74 2.98 34.84
CA GLU A 166 -0.42 3.34 34.02
C GLU A 166 -0.64 4.85 34.01
N TYR A 167 -1.05 5.36 32.84
CA TYR A 167 -1.36 6.75 32.60
C TYR A 167 -2.72 6.86 31.91
N THR A 168 -3.42 7.96 32.18
CA THR A 168 -4.68 8.32 31.53
C THR A 168 -4.59 9.76 31.06
N GLU A 169 -4.89 10.00 29.79
CA GLU A 169 -4.91 11.33 29.17
C GLU A 169 -6.26 11.58 28.49
N THR A 170 -6.65 12.84 28.38
CA THR A 170 -7.86 13.23 27.64
C THR A 170 -7.52 14.19 26.50
N ALA A 171 -8.21 14.04 25.37
CA ALA A 171 -7.99 14.88 24.19
C ALA A 171 -9.31 15.12 23.44
N LYS A 172 -9.40 16.22 22.68
CA LYS A 172 -10.56 16.48 21.81
C LYS A 172 -10.67 15.47 20.66
N TYR A 173 -9.52 15.03 20.14
CA TYR A 173 -9.43 14.12 19.00
C TYR A 173 -8.30 13.12 19.22
N VAL A 174 -8.45 11.93 18.61
CA VAL A 174 -7.42 10.89 18.57
C VAL A 174 -7.24 10.44 17.13
N ILE A 175 -5.98 10.22 16.73
CA ILE A 175 -5.60 9.64 15.44
C ILE A 175 -5.02 8.25 15.70
N LEU A 176 -5.67 7.22 15.16
CA LEU A 176 -5.21 5.84 15.26
C LEU A 176 -4.33 5.53 14.04
N ALA A 177 -3.02 5.51 14.27
CA ALA A 177 -2.02 5.21 13.25
C ALA A 177 -1.48 3.76 13.33
N THR A 178 -2.12 2.90 14.13
CA THR A 178 -1.79 1.47 14.22
C THR A 178 -2.53 0.68 13.13
N PRO A 179 -1.99 -0.47 12.70
CA PRO A 179 -2.70 -1.39 11.81
C PRO A 179 -4.11 -1.74 12.31
N ALA A 180 -5.05 -1.95 11.38
CA ALA A 180 -6.44 -2.24 11.71
C ALA A 180 -6.61 -3.38 12.72
N PRO A 181 -5.91 -4.55 12.62
CA PRO A 181 -6.05 -5.62 13.60
C PRO A 181 -5.59 -5.25 15.02
N ILE A 182 -4.66 -4.31 15.15
CA ILE A 182 -4.20 -3.81 16.45
C ILE A 182 -5.24 -2.86 17.03
N THR A 183 -5.82 -2.00 16.19
CA THR A 183 -6.91 -1.08 16.59
C THR A 183 -8.18 -1.81 16.97
N GLN A 184 -8.55 -2.84 16.21
CA GLN A 184 -9.84 -3.54 16.33
C GLN A 184 -9.97 -4.44 17.56
N LYS A 185 -8.93 -4.53 18.42
CA LYS A 185 -8.86 -5.47 19.55
C LYS A 185 -10.26 -5.73 20.13
N ASN A 186 -10.79 -6.92 19.82
CA ASN A 186 -12.15 -7.30 20.16
C ASN A 186 -12.33 -7.16 21.67
N HIS A 187 -13.25 -6.29 22.08
CA HIS A 187 -13.89 -6.37 23.38
C HIS A 187 -14.94 -7.48 23.34
#